data_AF-X1VN46-F1
#
_entry.id   AF-X1VN46-F1
#
_cell.length_a   1.000
_cell.length_b   1.000
_cell.length_c   1.000
_cell.angle_alpha   90.00
_cell.angle_beta   90.00
_cell.angle_gamma   90.00
#
_symmetry.space_group_name_H-M   'P 1'
#
loop_
_entity.id
_entity.type
_entity.pdbx_description
1 polymer ?
#
loop_
_entity_poly.entity_id
_entity_poly.type
_entity_poly.pdbx_seq_one_letter_code
_entity_poly.pdbx_strand_id
1 'polypeptide(L)'
;MAMLKPVKMTIKTPIEELKGLKTKTQIFIKRDDKNGLLISGNKARKMEYLIADAINKKCDTIITCGPLQSNHCRTAAVFAKHFGFECHLFLRGKPSKNFTGNLLIDKLFDAKITYITASQYQVRDEIIVEYAQKLRKIHYKPYIIPE
;
A
#
# COMPACT_ATOMS: atom_id res chain seq x y z
N MET A 1 -15.40 -19.45 -13.20
CA MET A 1 -14.12 -18.77 -12.89
C MET A 1 -13.84 -18.98 -11.41
N ALA A 2 -12.69 -19.52 -11.02
CA ALA A 2 -12.39 -19.79 -9.61
C ALA A 2 -12.23 -18.45 -8.84
N MET A 3 -12.77 -18.37 -7.62
CA MET A 3 -12.60 -17.18 -6.77
C MET A 3 -11.12 -16.96 -6.42
N LEU A 4 -10.65 -15.72 -6.56
CA LEU A 4 -9.32 -15.31 -6.14
C LEU A 4 -9.17 -15.50 -4.62
N LYS A 5 -8.14 -16.24 -4.21
CA LYS A 5 -7.80 -16.41 -2.79
C LYS A 5 -6.73 -15.38 -2.39
N PRO A 6 -6.86 -14.70 -1.25
CA PRO A 6 -5.87 -13.72 -0.79
C PRO A 6 -4.54 -14.41 -0.43
N VAL A 7 -3.43 -13.68 -0.59
CA VAL A 7 -2.20 -14.04 0.13
C VAL A 7 -2.46 -13.81 1.63
N LYS A 8 -2.12 -14.77 2.50
CA LYS A 8 -2.41 -14.66 3.94
C LYS A 8 -1.24 -14.02 4.67
N MET A 9 -1.34 -12.73 4.95
CA MET A 9 -0.40 -11.98 5.80
C MET A 9 -1.06 -11.42 7.06
N THR A 10 -2.38 -11.26 7.06
CA THR A 10 -3.15 -10.70 8.17
C THR A 10 -3.86 -11.78 8.97
N ILE A 11 -4.14 -11.47 10.23
CA ILE A 11 -4.94 -12.31 11.13
C ILE A 11 -6.35 -11.74 11.36
N LYS A 12 -7.21 -12.54 11.99
CA LYS A 12 -8.52 -12.08 12.45
C LYS A 12 -8.33 -11.01 13.52
N THR A 13 -8.84 -9.81 13.27
CA THR A 13 -8.71 -8.69 14.20
C THR A 13 -9.82 -8.70 15.25
N PRO A 14 -9.54 -8.34 16.51
CA PRO A 14 -10.53 -8.37 17.57
C PRO A 14 -11.59 -7.26 17.41
N ILE A 15 -12.72 -7.45 18.09
CA ILE A 15 -13.69 -6.39 18.39
C ILE A 15 -13.56 -6.10 19.88
N GLU A 16 -13.27 -4.85 20.22
CA GLU A 16 -13.03 -4.42 21.60
C GLU A 16 -14.07 -3.37 21.99
N GLU A 17 -14.60 -3.44 23.21
CA GLU A 17 -15.44 -2.38 23.77
C GLU A 17 -14.56 -1.18 24.14
N LEU A 18 -14.95 0.02 23.70
CA LEU A 18 -14.29 1.26 24.07
C LEU A 18 -14.81 1.74 25.42
N LYS A 19 -14.07 1.41 26.48
CA LYS A 19 -14.37 1.79 27.86
C LYS A 19 -13.86 3.20 28.19
N GLY A 20 -14.43 3.82 29.22
CA GLY A 20 -13.97 5.10 29.76
C GLY A 20 -14.56 6.36 29.12
N LEU A 21 -15.48 6.21 28.17
CA LEU A 21 -16.24 7.33 27.62
C LEU A 21 -17.42 7.71 28.53
N LYS A 22 -17.65 9.01 28.72
CA LYS A 22 -18.81 9.54 29.48
C LYS A 22 -20.08 9.50 28.60
N THR A 23 -20.52 8.31 28.23
CA THR A 23 -21.72 8.07 27.42
C THR A 23 -22.49 6.87 27.97
N LYS A 24 -23.82 6.86 27.79
CA LYS A 24 -24.68 5.71 28.10
C LYS A 24 -24.67 4.65 26.98
N THR A 25 -24.10 4.97 25.83
CA THR A 25 -24.04 4.09 24.66
C THR A 25 -22.81 3.18 24.73
N GLN A 26 -23.01 1.87 24.56
CA GLN A 26 -21.91 0.93 24.37
C GLN A 26 -21.29 1.11 22.98
N ILE A 27 -19.98 1.34 22.93
CA ILE A 27 -19.24 1.55 21.69
C ILE A 27 -18.24 0.41 21.53
N PHE A 28 -18.24 -0.22 20.36
CA PHE A 28 -17.30 -1.28 20.00
C PHE A 28 -16.44 -0.86 18.81
N ILE A 29 -15.19 -1.31 18.80
CA ILE A 29 -14.21 -1.02 17.75
C ILE A 29 -13.71 -2.33 17.15
N LYS A 30 -13.86 -2.48 15.83
CA LYS A 30 -13.14 -3.50 15.07
C LYS A 30 -11.70 -3.05 14.86
N ARG A 31 -10.74 -3.71 15.53
CA ARG A 31 -9.33 -3.31 15.58
C ARG A 31 -8.53 -3.71 14.35
N ASP A 32 -8.89 -3.16 13.20
CA ASP A 32 -8.21 -3.48 11.93
C ASP A 32 -6.74 -3.04 11.87
N ASP A 33 -6.32 -2.21 12.82
CA ASP A 33 -4.92 -1.90 13.14
C ASP A 33 -4.15 -3.08 13.76
N LYS A 34 -4.82 -4.00 14.48
CA LYS A 34 -4.20 -5.17 15.14
C LYS A 34 -4.19 -6.41 14.25
N ASN A 35 -3.83 -6.25 12.98
CA ASN A 35 -3.98 -7.32 11.99
C ASN A 35 -2.77 -8.25 11.84
N GLY A 36 -1.84 -8.23 12.80
CA GLY A 36 -0.66 -9.11 12.84
C GLY A 36 0.56 -8.56 12.10
N LEU A 37 0.38 -7.53 11.27
CA LEU A 37 1.50 -6.79 10.69
C LEU A 37 1.90 -5.66 11.62
N LEU A 38 3.19 -5.60 11.97
CA LEU A 38 3.75 -4.64 12.94
C LEU A 38 3.35 -3.19 12.63
N ILE A 39 3.16 -2.86 11.35
CA ILE A 39 2.80 -1.51 10.90
C ILE A 39 1.80 -1.58 9.74
N SER A 40 0.54 -1.93 10.03
CA SER A 40 -0.52 -1.87 9.01
C SER A 40 -1.91 -1.49 9.56
N GLY A 41 -2.93 -1.55 8.70
CA GLY A 41 -4.32 -1.23 9.02
C GLY A 41 -5.26 -1.82 7.98
N ASN A 42 -6.46 -1.25 7.79
CA ASN A 42 -7.45 -1.76 6.84
C ASN A 42 -6.93 -2.00 5.41
N LYS A 43 -5.89 -1.28 4.97
CA LYS A 43 -5.29 -1.43 3.62
C LYS A 43 -4.62 -2.79 3.40
N ALA A 44 -4.14 -3.44 4.46
CA ALA A 44 -3.54 -4.76 4.34
C ALA A 44 -4.54 -5.81 3.84
N ARG A 45 -5.79 -5.78 4.32
CA ARG A 45 -6.85 -6.70 3.88
C ARG A 45 -7.13 -6.60 2.38
N LYS A 46 -7.12 -5.38 1.82
CA LYS A 46 -7.24 -5.14 0.37
C LYS A 46 -6.00 -5.65 -0.36
N MET A 47 -4.82 -5.35 0.18
CA MET A 47 -3.54 -5.68 -0.43
C MET A 47 -3.33 -7.19 -0.59
N GLU A 48 -3.83 -8.01 0.34
CA GLU A 48 -3.79 -9.47 0.24
C GLU A 48 -4.41 -10.02 -1.05
N TYR A 49 -5.49 -9.42 -1.55
CA TYR A 49 -6.11 -9.84 -2.81
C TYR A 49 -5.38 -9.27 -4.02
N LEU A 50 -4.96 -8.00 -3.96
CA LEU A 50 -4.27 -7.36 -5.08
C LEU A 50 -2.93 -8.04 -5.37
N ILE A 51 -2.19 -8.40 -4.33
CA ILE A 51 -0.93 -9.14 -4.48
C ILE A 51 -1.19 -10.54 -5.03
N ALA A 52 -2.24 -11.24 -4.55
CA ALA A 52 -2.60 -12.54 -5.13
C ALA A 52 -2.90 -12.44 -6.63
N ASP A 53 -3.62 -11.40 -7.06
CA ASP A 53 -3.90 -11.15 -8.47
C ASP A 53 -2.62 -10.80 -9.27
N ALA A 54 -1.75 -9.98 -8.69
CA ALA A 54 -0.45 -9.64 -9.30
C ALA A 54 0.43 -10.89 -9.50
N ILE A 55 0.47 -11.79 -8.50
CA ILE A 55 1.16 -13.09 -8.59
C ILE A 55 0.56 -13.93 -9.73
N ASN A 56 -0.78 -14.07 -9.77
CA ASN A 56 -1.46 -14.85 -10.81
C ASN A 56 -1.19 -14.32 -12.22
N LYS A 57 -1.08 -12.98 -12.36
CA LYS A 57 -0.73 -12.30 -13.61
C LYS A 57 0.78 -12.32 -13.92
N LYS A 58 1.59 -12.95 -13.07
CA LYS A 58 3.06 -13.03 -13.20
C LYS A 58 3.70 -11.64 -13.30
N CYS A 59 3.18 -10.69 -12.54
CA CYS A 59 3.77 -9.37 -12.39
C CYS A 59 5.04 -9.45 -11.54
N ASP A 60 5.92 -8.47 -11.70
CA ASP A 60 7.19 -8.35 -10.97
C ASP A 60 7.33 -7.01 -10.23
N THR A 61 6.43 -6.06 -10.53
CA THR A 61 6.51 -4.69 -10.03
C THR A 61 5.15 -4.23 -9.56
N ILE A 62 5.07 -3.64 -8.37
CA ILE A 62 3.89 -2.94 -7.85
C ILE A 62 4.08 -1.43 -8.01
N ILE A 63 3.08 -0.75 -8.56
CA ILE A 63 3.09 0.71 -8.68
C ILE A 63 1.86 1.28 -7.98
N THR A 64 2.05 2.28 -7.13
CA THR A 64 0.91 2.99 -6.53
C THR A 64 1.28 4.44 -6.18
N CYS A 65 0.33 5.20 -5.65
CA CYS A 65 0.52 6.59 -5.27
C CYS A 65 -0.16 6.94 -3.93
N GLY A 66 0.21 8.09 -3.39
CA GLY A 66 -0.32 8.59 -2.13
C GLY A 66 0.35 9.89 -1.68
N PRO A 67 -0.08 10.51 -0.58
CA PRO A 67 0.70 11.54 0.10
C PRO A 67 1.98 10.97 0.73
N LEU A 68 2.92 11.85 1.10
CA LEU A 68 4.22 11.48 1.69
C LEU A 68 4.15 10.52 2.89
N GLN A 69 3.07 10.57 3.69
CA GLN A 69 2.87 9.72 4.86
C GLN A 69 1.74 8.70 4.65
N SER A 70 1.56 8.23 3.41
CA SER A 70 0.48 7.32 3.04
C SER A 70 0.62 5.95 3.70
N ASN A 71 -0.40 5.58 4.49
CA ASN A 71 -0.54 4.20 5.00
C ASN A 71 -0.71 3.18 3.86
N HIS A 72 -1.32 3.59 2.75
CA HIS A 72 -1.52 2.74 1.58
C HIS A 72 -0.18 2.41 0.92
N CYS A 73 0.64 3.43 0.63
CA CYS A 73 1.97 3.25 0.03
C CYS A 73 2.88 2.40 0.92
N ARG A 74 2.90 2.68 2.22
CA ARG A 74 3.65 1.86 3.20
C ARG A 74 3.21 0.41 3.21
N THR A 75 1.90 0.16 3.15
CA THR A 75 1.39 -1.21 3.07
C THR A 75 1.81 -1.88 1.75
N ALA A 76 1.76 -1.16 0.63
CA ALA A 76 2.19 -1.68 -0.67
C ALA A 76 3.68 -2.02 -0.68
N ALA A 77 4.55 -1.17 -0.10
CA ALA A 77 5.98 -1.41 0.01
C ALA A 77 6.29 -2.67 0.82
N VAL A 78 5.67 -2.82 1.99
CA VAL A 78 5.84 -4.01 2.85
C VAL A 78 5.44 -5.28 2.12
N PHE A 79 4.25 -5.29 1.49
CA PHE A 79 3.76 -6.47 0.77
C PHE A 79 4.61 -6.76 -0.48
N ALA A 80 4.96 -5.75 -1.26
CA ALA A 80 5.77 -5.91 -2.45
C ALA A 80 7.11 -6.58 -2.11
N LYS A 81 7.83 -6.04 -1.12
CA LYS A 81 9.10 -6.61 -0.68
C LYS A 81 8.94 -8.04 -0.14
N HIS A 82 7.90 -8.30 0.65
CA HIS A 82 7.65 -9.63 1.22
C HIS A 82 7.44 -10.69 0.14
N PHE A 83 6.74 -10.37 -0.94
CA PHE A 83 6.46 -11.30 -2.04
C PHE A 83 7.43 -11.18 -3.23
N GLY A 84 8.53 -10.43 -3.08
CA GLY A 84 9.58 -10.33 -4.11
C GLY A 84 9.26 -9.44 -5.31
N PHE A 85 8.32 -8.49 -5.16
CA PHE A 85 8.06 -7.47 -6.16
C PHE A 85 8.96 -6.25 -5.95
N GLU A 86 9.36 -5.61 -7.05
CA GLU A 86 9.81 -4.22 -7.03
C GLU A 86 8.65 -3.30 -6.63
N CYS A 87 8.90 -2.25 -5.85
CA CYS A 87 7.88 -1.31 -5.43
C CYS A 87 8.20 0.11 -5.90
N HIS A 88 7.29 0.71 -6.68
CA HIS A 88 7.41 2.06 -7.18
C HIS A 88 6.27 2.92 -6.63
N LEU A 89 6.61 3.95 -5.86
CA LEU A 89 5.68 4.83 -5.17
C LEU A 89 5.73 6.24 -5.76
N PHE A 90 4.57 6.75 -6.17
CA PHE A 90 4.39 8.14 -6.60
C PHE A 90 3.84 8.96 -5.44
N LEU A 91 4.71 9.71 -4.75
CA LEU A 91 4.36 10.41 -3.52
C LEU A 91 4.12 11.90 -3.76
N ARG A 92 2.94 12.40 -3.39
CA ARG A 92 2.64 13.84 -3.38
C ARG A 92 3.44 14.52 -2.27
N GLY A 93 4.35 15.40 -2.66
CA GLY A 93 5.18 16.15 -1.73
C GLY A 93 6.54 16.47 -2.32
N LYS A 94 7.47 16.84 -1.44
CA LYS A 94 8.86 17.12 -1.80
C LYS A 94 9.78 16.06 -1.18
N PRO A 95 10.95 15.81 -1.79
CA PRO A 95 11.99 15.00 -1.17
C PRO A 95 12.30 15.53 0.24
N SER A 96 12.40 14.61 1.20
CA SER A 96 12.87 14.91 2.57
C SER A 96 14.26 14.32 2.76
N LYS A 97 15.14 15.06 3.44
CA LYS A 97 16.42 14.50 3.92
C LYS A 97 16.26 13.69 5.21
N ASN A 98 15.21 13.98 5.98
CA ASN A 98 14.89 13.30 7.22
C ASN A 98 13.69 12.38 6.97
N PHE A 99 13.94 11.08 6.86
CA PHE A 99 12.88 10.09 6.68
C PHE A 99 12.28 9.72 8.04
N THR A 100 10.97 9.92 8.20
CA THR A 100 10.23 9.57 9.42
C THR A 100 8.90 8.92 9.06
N GLY A 101 8.29 8.22 10.02
CA GLY A 101 6.96 7.62 9.87
C GLY A 101 6.89 6.63 8.69
N ASN A 102 5.83 6.74 7.90
CA ASN A 102 5.58 5.87 6.73
C ASN A 102 6.67 6.00 5.67
N LEU A 103 7.19 7.21 5.42
CA LEU A 103 8.27 7.42 4.45
C LEU A 103 9.57 6.69 4.82
N LEU A 104 9.89 6.62 6.12
CA LEU A 104 11.03 5.84 6.59
C LEU A 104 10.84 4.36 6.29
N ILE A 105 9.65 3.83 6.54
CA ILE A 105 9.32 2.43 6.29
C ILE A 105 9.37 2.15 4.77
N ASP A 106 8.80 3.01 3.94
CA ASP A 106 8.89 2.89 2.47
C ASP A 106 10.36 2.71 2.03
N LYS A 107 11.27 3.51 2.59
CA LYS A 107 12.72 3.41 2.31
C LYS A 107 13.35 2.14 2.86
N LEU A 108 13.00 1.71 4.07
CA LEU A 108 13.53 0.48 4.67
C LEU A 108 13.13 -0.78 3.90
N PHE A 109 12.00 -0.74 3.19
CA PHE A 109 11.54 -1.82 2.30
C PHE A 109 12.01 -1.60 0.85
N ASP A 110 13.02 -0.76 0.62
CA ASP A 110 13.63 -0.45 -0.67
C ASP A 110 12.66 0.07 -1.75
N ALA A 111 11.57 0.73 -1.35
CA ALA A 111 10.64 1.30 -2.32
C ALA A 111 11.31 2.44 -3.12
N LYS A 112 11.14 2.40 -4.45
CA LYS A 112 11.55 3.44 -5.39
C LYS A 112 10.53 4.57 -5.35
N ILE A 113 10.96 5.77 -4.96
CA ILE A 113 10.05 6.90 -4.72
C ILE A 113 10.23 7.95 -5.82
N THR A 114 9.13 8.26 -6.50
CA THR A 114 8.99 9.41 -7.41
C THR A 114 8.15 10.46 -6.70
N TYR A 115 8.71 11.65 -6.47
CA TYR A 115 7.97 12.76 -5.89
C TYR A 115 7.20 13.51 -6.97
N ILE A 116 5.91 13.74 -6.74
CA ILE A 116 5.04 14.47 -7.66
C ILE A 116 4.42 15.69 -6.99
N THR A 117 4.21 16.75 -7.77
CA THR A 117 3.56 17.98 -7.32
C THR A 117 2.07 17.77 -7.07
N ALA A 118 1.42 18.75 -6.44
CA ALA A 118 -0.04 18.71 -6.26
C ALA A 118 -0.80 18.69 -7.60
N SER A 119 -0.34 19.43 -8.61
CA SER A 119 -0.95 19.43 -9.95
C SER A 119 -0.75 18.10 -10.67
N GLN A 120 0.46 17.54 -10.62
CA GLN A 120 0.71 16.19 -11.14
C GLN A 120 -0.14 15.13 -10.45
N TYR A 121 -0.39 15.29 -9.14
CA TYR A 121 -1.26 14.38 -8.40
C TYR A 121 -2.70 14.35 -8.92
N GLN A 122 -3.21 15.47 -9.44
CA GLN A 122 -4.57 15.52 -10.00
C GLN A 122 -4.71 14.61 -11.22
N VAL A 123 -3.63 14.44 -11.99
CA VAL A 123 -3.53 13.56 -13.17
C VAL A 123 -2.66 12.32 -12.90
N ARG A 124 -2.55 11.89 -11.63
CA ARG A 124 -1.65 10.80 -11.20
C ARG A 124 -1.86 9.51 -11.97
N ASP A 125 -3.11 9.18 -12.32
CA ASP A 125 -3.45 7.93 -13.00
C ASP A 125 -2.83 7.89 -14.40
N GLU A 126 -2.88 8.98 -15.15
CA GLU A 126 -2.25 9.11 -16.47
C GLU A 126 -0.72 9.00 -16.36
N ILE A 127 -0.12 9.70 -15.39
CA ILE A 127 1.33 9.65 -15.14
C ILE A 127 1.78 8.23 -14.81
N ILE A 128 1.04 7.53 -13.94
CA ILE A 128 1.36 6.15 -13.53
C ILE A 128 1.20 5.18 -14.69
N VAL A 129 0.15 5.34 -15.52
CA VAL A 129 -0.05 4.51 -16.72
C VAL A 129 1.09 4.70 -17.71
N GLU A 130 1.49 5.94 -17.98
CA GLU A 130 2.62 6.25 -18.86
C GLU A 130 3.93 5.64 -18.31
N TYR A 131 4.16 5.78 -17.01
CA TYR A 131 5.34 5.18 -16.36
C TYR A 131 5.34 3.65 -16.42
N ALA A 132 4.19 3.01 -16.19
CA ALA A 132 4.04 1.57 -16.34
C ALA A 132 4.32 1.11 -17.78
N GLN A 133 3.90 1.89 -18.79
CA GLN A 133 4.24 1.60 -20.18
C GLN A 133 5.76 1.68 -20.43
N LYS A 134 6.46 2.66 -19.83
CA LYS A 134 7.93 2.76 -19.90
C LYS A 134 8.59 1.52 -19.29
N LEU A 135 8.14 1.07 -18.13
CA LEU A 135 8.65 -0.16 -17.50
C LEU A 135 8.41 -1.41 -18.35
N ARG A 136 7.24 -1.52 -19.02
CA ARG A 136 6.96 -2.63 -19.94
C ARG A 136 7.94 -2.68 -21.12
N LYS A 137 8.37 -1.52 -21.65
CA LYS A 137 9.34 -1.45 -22.74
C LYS A 137 10.73 -1.98 -22.36
N ILE A 138 11.06 -1.99 -21.06
CA ILE A 138 12.29 -2.56 -20.52
C ILE A 138 12.03 -3.88 -19.78
N HIS A 139 11.02 -4.63 -20.23
CA HIS A 139 10.69 -6.01 -19.83
C HIS A 139 10.14 -6.23 -18.42
N TYR A 140 9.85 -5.18 -17.64
CA TYR A 140 9.11 -5.33 -16.39
C TYR A 140 7.61 -5.54 -16.63
N LYS A 141 6.94 -6.20 -15.69
CA LYS A 141 5.50 -6.47 -15.69
C LYS A 141 4.81 -5.76 -14.52
N PRO A 142 4.50 -4.47 -14.68
CA PRO A 142 3.91 -3.67 -13.62
C PRO A 142 2.43 -3.99 -13.38
N TYR A 143 2.09 -4.05 -12.10
CA TYR A 143 0.74 -4.09 -11.56
C TYR A 143 0.43 -2.75 -10.88
N ILE A 144 -0.50 -1.99 -11.45
CA ILE A 144 -0.90 -0.69 -10.90
C ILE A 144 -1.99 -0.91 -9.85
N ILE A 145 -1.77 -0.37 -8.66
CA ILE A 145 -2.77 -0.30 -7.60
C ILE A 145 -3.21 1.17 -7.50
N PRO A 146 -4.45 1.52 -7.87
CA PRO A 146 -4.95 2.87 -7.68
C PRO A 146 -5.11 3.20 -6.19
N GLU A 147 -4.99 4.49 -5.86
CA GLU A 147 -5.26 5.02 -4.52
C GLU A 147 -6.74 4.80 -4.12
#